data_AF-A0A933ASD4-F1
#
_entry.id   AF-A0A933ASD4-F1
#
_cell.length_a   1.000
_cell.length_b   1.000
_cell.length_c   1.000
_cell.angle_alpha   90.00
_cell.angle_beta   90.00
_cell.angle_gamma   90.00
#
_symmetry.space_group_name_H-M   'P 1'
#
loop_
_entity.id
_entity.type
_entity.pdbx_description
1 polymer ?
#
loop_
_entity_poly.entity_id
_entity_poly.type
_entity_poly.pdbx_seq_one_letter_code
_entity_poly.pdbx_strand_id
1 'polypeptide(L)' 'MLPNMLFDLVSAIQNKSEALAIYDTYANDAQSHSCPDCVNLWKQMKQRDEEDLARLTAELEKHTRAGELTRGMPRTTIR' A
#
# COMPACT_ATOMS: atom_id res chain seq x y z
N MET A 1 -21.78 -3.88 3.74
CA MET A 1 -20.46 -4.28 4.26
C MET A 1 -19.31 -3.84 3.32
N LEU A 2 -19.44 -2.69 2.63
CA LEU A 2 -18.42 -2.06 1.77
C LEU A 2 -17.42 -1.11 2.47
N PRO A 3 -17.75 -0.43 3.60
CA PRO A 3 -16.82 0.53 4.20
C PRO A 3 -15.51 -0.11 4.66
N ASN A 4 -15.60 -1.30 5.24
CA ASN A 4 -14.44 -2.00 5.80
C ASN A 4 -13.49 -2.43 4.69
N MET A 5 -13.98 -2.98 3.58
CA MET A 5 -13.13 -3.44 2.48
C MET A 5 -12.31 -2.30 1.84
N LEU A 6 -12.93 -1.15 1.59
CA LEU A 6 -12.25 0.01 1.02
C LEU A 6 -11.27 0.64 2.01
N PHE A 7 -11.66 0.72 3.28
CA PHE A 7 -10.77 1.14 4.35
C PHE A 7 -9.56 0.21 4.44
N ASP A 8 -9.76 -1.10 4.47
CA ASP A 8 -8.72 -2.12 4.52
C ASP A 8 -7.76 -2.01 3.32
N LEU A 9 -8.31 -1.76 2.11
CA LEU A 9 -7.52 -1.59 0.90
C LEU A 9 -6.64 -0.32 0.95
N VAL A 10 -7.22 0.81 1.38
CA VAL A 10 -6.48 2.07 1.55
C VAL A 10 -5.43 1.94 2.66
N SER A 11 -5.76 1.29 3.77
CA SER A 11 -4.80 1.00 4.85
C SER A 11 -3.65 0.13 4.37
N ALA A 12 -3.91 -0.90 3.56
CA ALA A 12 -2.86 -1.73 2.98
C ALA A 12 -1.94 -0.95 2.03
N ILE A 13 -2.51 -0.07 1.20
CA ILE A 13 -1.77 0.83 0.31
C ILE A 13 -0.88 1.78 1.12
N GLN A 14 -1.42 2.37 2.18
CA GLN A 14 -0.68 3.30 3.05
C GLN A 14 0.51 2.60 3.71
N ASN A 15 0.27 1.44 4.34
CA ASN A 15 1.32 0.68 5.03
C ASN A 15 2.47 0.31 4.10
N LYS A 16 2.18 -0.11 2.85
CA LYS A 16 3.20 -0.45 1.86
C LYS A 16 3.95 0.78 1.36
N SER A 17 3.24 1.90 1.15
CA SER A 17 3.85 3.16 0.72
C SER A 17 4.84 3.68 1.77
N GLU A 18 4.47 3.59 3.06
CA GLU A 18 5.36 3.94 4.18
C GLU A 18 6.59 3.02 4.25
N ALA A 19 6.42 1.71 4.05
CA ALA A 19 7.54 0.77 4.03
C ALA A 19 8.51 1.06 2.87
N LEU A 20 7.99 1.29 1.66
CA LEU A 20 8.77 1.63 0.47
C LEU A 20 9.62 2.89 0.66
N ALA A 21 9.07 3.90 1.34
CA ALA A 21 9.79 5.14 1.62
C ALA A 21 11.03 4.95 2.51
N ILE A 22 11.10 3.86 3.28
CA ILE A 22 12.15 3.64 4.28
C ILE A 22 13.13 2.52 3.85
N TYR A 23 12.77 1.62 2.93
CA TYR A 23 13.65 0.50 2.55
C TYR A 23 15.03 0.90 2.05
N ASP A 24 15.16 2.04 1.38
CA ASP A 24 16.49 2.53 0.95
C ASP A 24 17.36 2.91 2.16
N THR A 25 16.77 3.49 3.21
CA THR A 25 17.45 3.75 4.49
C THR A 25 17.90 2.43 5.14
N TYR A 26 17.02 1.44 5.22
CA TYR A 26 17.37 0.13 5.81
C TYR A 26 18.47 -0.60 5.03
N ALA A 27 18.45 -0.52 3.70
CA ALA A 27 19.50 -1.08 2.85
C ALA A 27 20.84 -0.34 3.06
N ASN A 28 20.82 0.99 3.21
CA ASN A 28 22.02 1.78 3.47
C ASN A 28 22.61 1.51 4.87
N ASP A 29 21.76 1.34 5.88
CA ASP A 29 22.20 0.96 7.22
C ASP A 29 22.85 -0.43 7.20
N ALA A 30 22.19 -1.42 6.57
CA ALA A 30 22.75 -2.75 6.38
C ALA A 30 24.10 -2.73 5.66
N GLN A 31 24.24 -1.89 4.64
CA GLN A 31 25.49 -1.70 3.91
C GLN A 31 26.58 -1.10 4.80
N SER A 32 26.24 -0.12 5.63
CA SER A 32 27.17 0.53 6.58
C SER A 32 27.66 -0.45 7.66
N HIS A 33 26.85 -1.45 8.01
CA HIS A 33 27.22 -2.54 8.91
C HIS A 33 27.82 -3.76 8.21
N SER A 34 28.17 -3.66 6.92
CA SER A 34 28.76 -4.75 6.13
C SER A 34 27.95 -6.05 6.12
N CYS A 35 26.61 -5.96 6.12
CA CYS A 35 25.70 -7.11 5.99
C CYS A 35 25.13 -7.20 4.56
N PRO A 36 25.81 -7.83 3.59
CA PRO A 36 25.33 -7.93 2.20
C PRO A 36 24.01 -8.71 2.07
N ASP A 37 23.79 -9.72 2.91
CA ASP A 37 22.54 -10.49 2.91
C ASP A 37 21.36 -9.62 3.33
N CYS A 38 21.55 -8.74 4.32
CA CYS A 38 20.55 -7.77 4.74
C CYS A 38 20.24 -6.76 3.63
N VAL A 39 21.27 -6.27 2.90
CA VAL A 39 21.07 -5.37 1.74
C VAL A 39 20.20 -6.05 0.68
N ASN A 40 20.50 -7.31 0.36
CA ASN A 40 19.73 -8.08 -0.62
C ASN A 40 18.31 -8.33 -0.14
N LEU A 41 18.11 -8.63 1.14
CA LEU A 41 16.79 -8.80 1.74
C LEU A 41 15.94 -7.54 1.57
N TRP A 42 16.46 -6.36 1.93
CA TRP A 42 15.71 -5.10 1.81
C TRP A 42 15.39 -4.74 0.37
N LYS A 43 16.31 -4.98 -0.58
CA LYS A 43 16.05 -4.81 -2.01
C LYS A 43 14.92 -5.71 -2.51
N GLN A 44 14.92 -6.98 -2.09
CA GLN A 44 13.85 -7.91 -2.46
C GLN A 44 12.51 -7.56 -1.81
N MET A 45 12.52 -7.07 -0.55
CA MET A 45 11.31 -6.58 0.12
C MET A 45 10.72 -5.38 -0.62
N LYS A 46 11.57 -4.42 -0.99
CA LYS A 46 11.16 -3.25 -1.78
C LYS A 46 10.49 -3.66 -3.09
N GLN A 47 11.12 -4.53 -3.87
CA GLN A 47 10.53 -5.00 -5.13
C GLN A 47 9.16 -5.66 -4.93
N ARG A 48 9.01 -6.53 -3.92
CA ARG A 48 7.73 -7.20 -3.64
C ARG A 48 6.64 -6.20 -3.24
N ASP A 49 6.99 -5.21 -2.43
CA ASP A 49 6.03 -4.19 -2.00
C ASP A 49 5.66 -3.22 -3.12
N GLU A 50 6.54 -2.93 -4.07
CA GLU A 50 6.22 -2.18 -5.29
C GLU A 50 5.20 -2.94 -6.16
N GLU A 51 5.41 -4.25 -6.35
CA GLU A 51 4.48 -5.11 -7.08
C GLU A 51 3.12 -5.21 -6.39
N ASP A 52 3.12 -5.38 -5.06
CA ASP A 52 1.89 -5.41 -4.27
C ASP A 52 1.15 -4.07 -4.30
N LEU A 53 1.86 -2.96 -4.15
CA LEU A 53 1.26 -1.63 -4.18
C LEU A 53 0.58 -1.38 -5.53
N ALA A 54 1.24 -1.72 -6.64
CA ALA A 54 0.64 -1.62 -7.98
C ALA A 54 -0.66 -2.42 -8.09
N ARG A 55 -0.71 -3.65 -7.54
CA ARG A 55 -1.93 -4.47 -7.52
C ARG A 55 -3.04 -3.84 -6.70
N LEU A 56 -2.73 -3.39 -5.48
CA LEU A 56 -3.73 -2.80 -4.57
C LEU A 56 -4.29 -1.49 -5.13
N THR A 57 -3.43 -0.63 -5.69
CA THR A 57 -3.85 0.60 -6.35
C THR A 57 -4.76 0.32 -7.55
N ALA A 58 -4.41 -0.67 -8.38
CA ALA A 58 -5.25 -1.06 -9.51
C ALA A 58 -6.65 -1.54 -9.07
N GLU A 59 -6.75 -2.28 -7.96
CA GLU A 59 -8.05 -2.68 -7.39
C GLU A 59 -8.82 -1.47 -6.85
N LEU A 60 -8.16 -0.57 -6.12
CA LEU A 60 -8.80 0.63 -5.59
C LEU A 60 -9.38 1.50 -6.71
N GLU A 61 -8.64 1.65 -7.81
CA GLU A 61 -9.12 2.35 -8.99
C GLU A 61 -10.33 1.66 -9.65
N LYS A 62 -10.37 0.33 -9.69
CA LYS A 62 -11.54 -0.41 -10.22
C LYS A 62 -12.79 -0.11 -9.39
N HIS A 63 -12.70 -0.17 -8.07
CA HIS A 63 -13.82 0.13 -7.18
C HIS A 63 -14.27 1.61 -7.27
N THR A 64 -13.30 2.51 -7.44
CA THR A 64 -13.55 3.95 -7.66
C THR A 64 -14.32 4.18 -8.96
N ARG A 65 -13.85 3.60 -10.07
CA ARG A 65 -14.49 3.72 -11.40
C ARG A 65 -15.86 3.05 -11.46
N ALA A 66 -16.05 1.93 -10.75
CA ALA A 66 -17.33 1.23 -10.67
C ALA A 66 -18.41 1.98 -9.84
N GLY A 67 -18.07 3.13 -9.25
CA GLY A 67 -18.98 3.91 -8.41
C GLY A 67 -19.35 3.19 -7.10
N GLU A 68 -18.50 2.25 -6.65
CA GLU A 68 -18.77 1.47 -5.44
C GLU A 68 -18.50 2.28 -4.16
N LEU A 69 -17.69 3.34 -4.28
CA LEU A 69 -17.50 4.36 -3.24
C LEU A 69 -18.79 5.12 -2.90
N THR A 70 -19.69 5.32 -3.88
CA THR A 70 -20.92 6.11 -3.67
C THR A 70 -22.12 5.27 -3.24
N ARG A 71 -22.07 3.94 -3.44
CA ARG A 71 -23.15 3.00 -3.05
C ARG A 71 -23.16 2.65 -1.56
N GLY A 72 -22.05 2.86 -0.85
CA GLY A 72 -21.93 2.59 0.59
C GLY A 72 -22.11 3.79 1.52
N MET A 73 -22.20 5.02 0.96
CA MET A 73 -22.35 6.24 1.74
C MET A 73 -23.85 6.50 1.96
N PRO A 74 -24.36 6.57 3.21
CA PRO A 74 -25.75 6.96 3.43
C PRO A 74 -25.96 8.35 2.81
N ARG A 75 -26.90 8.46 1.89
CA ARG A 75 -27.35 9.75 1.36
C ARG A 75 -28.04 10.48 2.50
N THR A 76 -27.30 11.32 3.22
CA THR A 76 -27.91 12.27 4.14
C THR A 76 -28.70 13.25 3.29
N THR A 77 -30.01 13.01 3.18
CA THR A 77 -30.94 14.00 2.64
C THR A 77 -30.97 15.14 3.65
N ILE A 78 -30.26 16.23 3.34
CA ILE A 78 -30.44 17.49 4.05
C ILE A 78 -31.85 17.96 3.68
N ARG A 79 -32.74 17.99 4.69
CA ARG A 79 -34.05 18.64 4.62
C ARG A 79 -33.89 20.12 4.87
#